data_AF-A0AA42B2S2-F1
#
_entry.id   AF-A0AA42B2S2-F1
#
_cell.length_a   1.000
_cell.length_b   1.000
_cell.length_c   1.000
_cell.angle_alpha   90.00
_cell.angle_beta   90.00
_cell.angle_gamma   90.00
#
_symmetry.space_group_name_H-M   'P 1'
#
loop_
_entity.id
_entity.type
_entity.pdbx_description
1 polymer ?
#
loop_
_entity_poly.entity_id
_entity_poly.type
_entity_poly.pdbx_seq_one_letter_code
_entity_poly.pdbx_strand_id
1 'polypeptide(L)'
;MSWFINQAGKLEPQYDKNATEIILHGLPKLQLFLDQVLNCSSVLNIISPSDSLTRAAVHNILKETLQVYGNFCEGVATLANSFFDLKDPGIQALALKLLKKARRQSCELSDFFQKYNRVVGSTTSMKMSLKFPTAKIITADHVLVMEQYVNDNMREENSSISIVDDKSVISHQDSEVSDELTIGTPSTTSLFSCKLETQISTEWVLFDD
;
A
#
# COMPACT_ATOMS: atom_id res chain seq x y z
N MET A 1 -13.74 11.88 14.70
CA MET A 1 -14.70 10.87 15.21
C MET A 1 -16.05 11.55 15.43
N SER A 2 -16.93 11.52 14.43
CA SER A 2 -18.34 11.91 14.61
C SER A 2 -19.14 10.67 15.00
N TRP A 3 -20.19 10.84 15.80
CA TRP A 3 -21.12 9.77 16.18
C TRP A 3 -22.50 10.15 15.68
N PHE A 4 -23.23 9.20 15.10
CA PHE A 4 -24.61 9.41 14.66
C PHE A 4 -25.53 8.36 15.29
N ILE A 5 -26.83 8.69 15.34
CA ILE A 5 -27.87 7.77 15.78
C ILE A 5 -28.56 7.25 14.52
N ASN A 6 -28.57 5.93 14.33
CA ASN A 6 -29.21 5.31 13.18
C ASN A 6 -30.76 5.26 13.35
N GLN A 7 -31.48 4.81 12.32
CA GLN A 7 -32.95 4.75 12.35
C GLN A 7 -33.53 3.79 13.41
N ALA A 8 -32.71 2.88 13.97
CA ALA A 8 -33.07 2.00 15.08
C ALA A 8 -32.72 2.58 16.46
N GLY A 9 -32.32 3.86 16.55
CA GLY A 9 -31.93 4.52 17.80
C GLY A 9 -30.56 4.10 18.34
N LYS A 10 -29.77 3.35 17.56
CA LYS A 10 -28.44 2.88 17.97
C LYS A 10 -27.37 3.92 17.60
N LEU A 11 -26.49 4.22 18.56
CA LEU A 11 -25.27 4.99 18.31
C LEU A 11 -24.29 4.18 17.46
N GLU A 12 -23.91 4.75 16.31
CA GLU A 12 -22.93 4.18 15.39
C GLU A 12 -21.82 5.23 15.09
N PRO A 13 -20.55 4.81 14.98
CA PRO A 13 -19.48 5.72 14.57
C PRO A 13 -19.68 6.15 13.12
N GLN A 14 -19.68 7.46 12.89
CA GLN A 14 -19.76 8.01 11.54
C GLN A 14 -18.36 8.09 10.94
N TYR A 15 -17.99 7.07 10.16
CA TYR A 15 -16.84 7.13 9.28
C TYR A 15 -17.20 7.86 7.99
N ASP A 16 -16.40 8.85 7.63
CA ASP A 16 -16.54 9.50 6.33
C ASP A 16 -16.07 8.52 5.25
N LYS A 17 -17.01 8.05 4.41
CA LYS A 17 -16.74 7.07 3.36
C LYS A 17 -15.71 7.62 2.35
N ASN A 18 -15.67 8.94 2.15
CA ASN A 18 -14.64 9.60 1.35
C ASN A 18 -13.25 9.43 1.94
N ALA A 19 -13.09 9.47 3.28
CA ALA A 19 -11.78 9.36 3.90
C ALA A 19 -11.13 7.99 3.62
N THR A 20 -11.91 6.91 3.76
CA THR A 20 -11.45 5.55 3.42
C THR A 20 -11.07 5.43 1.95
N GLU A 21 -11.88 5.97 1.03
CA GLU A 21 -11.60 5.95 -0.41
C GLU A 21 -10.33 6.75 -0.77
N ILE A 22 -10.18 7.95 -0.21
CA ILE A 22 -8.97 8.78 -0.31
C ILE A 22 -7.73 8.04 0.21
N ILE A 23 -7.84 7.30 1.32
CA ILE A 23 -6.74 6.50 1.86
C ILE A 23 -6.41 5.31 0.95
N LEU A 24 -7.41 4.59 0.44
CA LEU A 24 -7.20 3.48 -0.49
C LEU A 24 -6.53 3.91 -1.81
N HIS A 25 -6.72 5.17 -2.24
CA HIS A 25 -6.02 5.75 -3.39
C HIS A 25 -4.69 6.44 -3.06
N GLY A 26 -4.56 7.03 -1.87
CA GLY A 26 -3.39 7.79 -1.42
C GLY A 26 -2.27 6.91 -0.87
N LEU A 27 -2.61 5.96 0.01
CA LEU A 27 -1.65 5.07 0.67
C LEU A 27 -0.80 4.26 -0.33
N PRO A 28 -1.34 3.70 -1.44
CA PRO A 28 -0.50 3.02 -2.43
C PRO A 28 0.58 3.92 -3.04
N LYS A 29 0.33 5.23 -3.22
CA LYS A 29 1.31 6.18 -3.76
C LYS A 29 2.45 6.41 -2.77
N LEU A 30 2.10 6.58 -1.48
CA LEU A 30 3.08 6.67 -0.39
C LEU A 30 3.91 5.38 -0.29
N GLN A 31 3.27 4.22 -0.41
CA GLN A 31 3.96 2.93 -0.44
C GLN A 31 4.92 2.79 -1.62
N LEU A 32 4.55 3.25 -2.83
CA LEU A 32 5.44 3.22 -3.99
C LEU A 32 6.67 4.11 -3.80
N PHE A 33 6.51 5.31 -3.21
CA PHE A 33 7.64 6.16 -2.83
C PHE A 33 8.56 5.47 -1.82
N LEU A 34 8.01 4.84 -0.78
CA LEU A 34 8.82 4.12 0.21
C LEU A 34 9.56 2.91 -0.41
N ASP A 35 8.95 2.17 -1.35
CA ASP A 35 9.67 1.11 -2.09
C ASP A 35 10.87 1.70 -2.87
N GLN A 36 10.72 2.86 -3.50
CA GLN A 36 11.82 3.53 -4.21
C GLN A 36 12.97 3.95 -3.28
N VAL A 37 12.65 4.48 -2.09
CA VAL A 37 13.67 4.81 -1.07
C VAL A 37 14.40 3.55 -0.59
N LEU A 38 13.67 2.45 -0.35
CA LEU A 38 14.26 1.19 0.07
C LEU A 38 15.18 0.58 -1.00
N ASN A 39 14.88 0.79 -2.29
CA ASN A 39 15.78 0.39 -3.38
C ASN A 39 17.14 1.10 -3.34
N CYS A 40 17.26 2.27 -2.69
CA CYS A 40 18.56 2.92 -2.44
C CYS A 40 19.44 2.20 -1.40
N SER A 41 18.96 1.12 -0.77
CA SER A 41 19.74 0.35 0.23
C SER A 41 21.03 -0.27 -0.36
N SER A 42 21.03 -0.59 -1.65
CA SER A 42 22.23 -1.03 -2.38
C SER A 42 23.31 0.06 -2.41
N VAL A 43 22.91 1.31 -2.66
CA VAL A 43 23.80 2.49 -2.70
C VAL A 43 24.53 2.68 -1.37
N LEU A 44 23.83 2.47 -0.24
CA LEU A 44 24.45 2.52 1.10
C LEU A 44 25.57 1.49 1.33
N ASN A 45 25.68 0.42 0.53
CA ASN A 45 26.79 -0.54 0.64
C ASN A 45 28.06 -0.09 -0.11
N ILE A 46 27.92 0.81 -1.09
CA ILE A 46 28.99 1.15 -2.05
C ILE A 46 29.47 2.60 -1.96
N ILE A 47 28.77 3.45 -1.20
CA ILE A 47 29.20 4.83 -0.93
C ILE A 47 30.59 4.84 -0.27
N SER A 48 31.55 5.48 -0.94
CA SER A 48 32.83 5.85 -0.33
C SER A 48 32.63 6.99 0.67
N PRO A 49 33.36 7.02 1.80
CA PRO A 49 33.39 8.20 2.68
C PRO A 49 33.75 9.50 1.97
N SER A 50 34.54 9.43 0.89
CA SER A 50 34.95 10.57 0.06
C SER A 50 33.89 11.04 -0.94
N ASP A 51 32.82 10.28 -1.17
CA ASP A 51 31.75 10.64 -2.10
C ASP A 51 30.75 11.58 -1.42
N SER A 52 31.08 12.87 -1.39
CA SER A 52 30.24 13.91 -0.81
C SER A 52 28.92 14.11 -1.57
N LEU A 53 28.90 13.89 -2.89
CA LEU A 53 27.72 14.11 -3.72
C LEU A 53 26.64 13.06 -3.44
N THR A 54 26.99 11.78 -3.50
CA THR A 54 26.04 10.68 -3.23
C THR A 54 25.59 10.72 -1.76
N ARG A 55 26.48 11.06 -0.83
CA ARG A 55 26.11 11.28 0.58
C ARG A 55 25.09 12.41 0.76
N ALA A 56 25.27 13.54 0.07
CA ALA A 56 24.33 14.67 0.13
C ALA A 56 22.97 14.33 -0.49
N ALA A 57 22.96 13.66 -1.65
CA ALA A 57 21.75 13.19 -2.30
C ALA A 57 20.95 12.23 -1.40
N VAL A 58 21.61 11.22 -0.82
CA VAL A 58 20.97 10.26 0.10
C VAL A 58 20.47 10.95 1.38
N HIS A 59 21.20 11.95 1.91
CA HIS A 59 20.74 12.73 3.06
C HIS A 59 19.44 13.50 2.75
N ASN A 60 19.34 14.13 1.58
CA ASN A 60 18.12 14.85 1.16
C ASN A 60 16.93 13.89 0.97
N ILE A 61 17.13 12.77 0.28
CA ILE A 61 16.11 11.71 0.13
C ILE A 61 15.60 11.25 1.49
N LEU A 62 16.49 11.00 2.46
CA LEU A 62 16.12 10.59 3.82
C LEU A 62 15.33 11.66 4.58
N LYS A 63 15.72 12.93 4.44
CA LYS A 63 15.03 14.07 5.07
C LYS A 63 13.59 14.20 4.57
N GLU A 64 13.36 14.07 3.25
CA GLU A 64 12.01 14.08 2.67
C GLU A 64 11.23 12.80 3.00
N THR A 65 11.90 11.65 3.02
CA THR A 65 11.29 10.37 3.42
C THR A 65 10.65 10.43 4.80
N LEU A 66 11.25 11.16 5.75
CA LEU A 66 10.67 11.37 7.08
C LEU A 66 9.37 12.18 7.08
N GLN A 67 9.24 13.16 6.17
CA GLN A 67 7.99 13.92 6.00
C GLN A 67 6.92 13.02 5.37
N VAL A 68 7.27 12.29 4.31
CA VAL A 68 6.36 11.32 3.65
C VAL A 68 5.94 10.20 4.61
N TYR A 69 6.84 9.76 5.50
CA TYR A 69 6.56 8.70 6.47
C TYR A 69 5.48 9.13 7.49
N GLY A 70 5.40 10.40 7.89
CA GLY A 70 4.33 10.89 8.76
C GLY A 70 2.95 10.66 8.16
N ASN A 71 2.76 11.07 6.90
CA ASN A 71 1.51 10.89 6.16
C ASN A 71 1.19 9.40 5.90
N PHE A 72 2.23 8.61 5.62
CA PHE A 72 2.11 7.15 5.54
C PHE A 72 1.62 6.56 6.87
N CYS A 73 2.15 7.05 8.01
CA CYS A 73 1.75 6.54 9.31
C CYS A 73 0.27 6.79 9.59
N GLU A 74 -0.19 8.02 9.31
CA GLU A 74 -1.58 8.43 9.47
C GLU A 74 -2.53 7.62 8.58
N GLY A 75 -2.16 7.41 7.31
CA GLY A 75 -2.92 6.58 6.38
C GLY A 75 -3.03 5.11 6.83
N VAL A 76 -1.94 4.53 7.34
CA VAL A 76 -1.93 3.15 7.87
C VAL A 76 -2.76 3.05 9.14
N ALA A 77 -2.64 4.01 10.07
CA ALA A 77 -3.41 4.02 11.31
C ALA A 77 -4.91 4.15 11.04
N THR A 78 -5.29 5.05 10.13
CA THR A 78 -6.70 5.26 9.78
C THR A 78 -7.29 4.04 9.07
N LEU A 79 -6.56 3.44 8.13
CA LEU A 79 -6.99 2.20 7.45
C LEU A 79 -7.12 1.01 8.40
N ALA A 80 -6.21 0.88 9.38
CA ALA A 80 -6.27 -0.18 10.38
C ALA A 80 -7.46 0.01 11.34
N ASN A 81 -7.75 1.25 11.74
CA ASN A 81 -8.87 1.57 12.63
C ASN A 81 -10.24 1.34 11.96
N SER A 82 -10.38 1.66 10.67
CA SER A 82 -11.63 1.46 9.92
C SER A 82 -11.78 0.07 9.30
N PHE A 83 -10.82 -0.85 9.50
CA PHE A 83 -10.73 -2.12 8.77
C PHE A 83 -11.98 -3.00 8.95
N PHE A 84 -12.45 -3.14 10.18
CA PHE A 84 -13.62 -3.98 10.51
C PHE A 84 -14.95 -3.31 10.11
N ASP A 85 -14.96 -2.01 9.83
CA ASP A 85 -16.12 -1.25 9.35
C ASP A 85 -16.30 -1.34 7.82
N LEU A 86 -15.32 -1.89 7.10
CA LEU A 86 -15.39 -2.14 5.65
C LEU A 86 -16.42 -3.24 5.36
N LYS A 87 -17.45 -2.93 4.57
CA LYS A 87 -18.55 -3.87 4.25
C LYS A 87 -18.33 -4.68 2.97
N ASP A 88 -17.39 -4.27 2.12
CA ASP A 88 -17.10 -4.94 0.85
C ASP A 88 -15.90 -5.89 1.03
N PRO A 89 -16.06 -7.22 0.76
CA PRO A 89 -14.98 -8.20 0.94
C PRO A 89 -13.76 -7.95 0.05
N GLY A 90 -13.94 -7.37 -1.15
CA GLY A 90 -12.84 -6.99 -2.04
C GLY A 90 -12.02 -5.82 -1.49
N ILE A 91 -12.69 -4.81 -0.93
CA ILE A 91 -12.06 -3.69 -0.24
C ILE A 91 -11.36 -4.16 1.05
N GLN A 92 -11.95 -5.08 1.83
CA GLN A 92 -11.29 -5.71 2.97
C GLN A 92 -9.98 -6.41 2.56
N ALA A 93 -10.02 -7.23 1.50
CA ALA A 93 -8.84 -7.92 0.99
C ALA A 93 -7.75 -6.95 0.48
N LEU A 94 -8.14 -5.85 -0.18
CA LEU A 94 -7.23 -4.78 -0.60
C LEU A 94 -6.61 -4.07 0.61
N ALA A 95 -7.41 -3.69 1.60
CA ALA A 95 -6.95 -3.04 2.82
C ALA A 95 -5.95 -3.92 3.56
N LEU A 96 -6.23 -5.22 3.71
CA LEU A 96 -5.33 -6.20 4.32
C LEU A 96 -3.99 -6.30 3.56
N LYS A 97 -4.02 -6.30 2.22
CA LYS A 97 -2.80 -6.28 1.38
C LYS A 97 -1.97 -5.00 1.60
N LEU A 98 -2.62 -3.84 1.70
CA LEU A 98 -1.94 -2.57 2.00
C LEU A 98 -1.33 -2.56 3.40
N LEU A 99 -2.06 -3.02 4.41
CA LEU A 99 -1.60 -3.11 5.81
C LEU A 99 -0.42 -4.09 5.98
N LYS A 100 -0.46 -5.25 5.30
CA LYS A 100 0.67 -6.19 5.19
C LYS A 100 1.93 -5.52 4.62
N LYS A 101 1.78 -4.81 3.50
CA LYS A 101 2.89 -4.11 2.85
C LYS A 101 3.43 -2.98 3.74
N ALA A 102 2.55 -2.23 4.40
CA ALA A 102 2.93 -1.17 5.33
C ALA A 102 3.75 -1.71 6.51
N ARG A 103 3.38 -2.85 7.10
CA ARG A 103 4.17 -3.53 8.14
C ARG A 103 5.58 -3.83 7.64
N ARG A 104 5.70 -4.45 6.46
CA ARG A 104 7.00 -4.82 5.86
C ARG A 104 7.89 -3.59 5.66
N GLN A 105 7.36 -2.57 4.99
CA GLN A 105 8.07 -1.32 4.70
C GLN A 105 8.52 -0.60 5.99
N SER A 106 7.69 -0.60 7.04
CA SER A 106 8.05 0.03 8.33
C SER A 106 9.27 -0.66 8.97
N CYS A 107 9.38 -1.99 8.87
CA CYS A 107 10.57 -2.73 9.32
C CYS A 107 11.79 -2.42 8.44
N GLU A 108 11.67 -2.63 7.12
CA GLU A 108 12.75 -2.42 6.14
C GLU A 108 13.34 -1.00 6.22
N LEU A 109 12.48 -0.01 6.46
CA LEU A 109 12.87 1.39 6.55
C LEU A 109 13.60 1.70 7.87
N SER A 110 13.19 1.10 8.99
CA SER A 110 13.93 1.17 10.25
C SER A 110 15.36 0.64 10.09
N ASP A 111 15.53 -0.49 9.40
CA ASP A 111 16.84 -1.09 9.12
C ASP A 111 17.67 -0.21 8.16
N PHE A 112 17.05 0.37 7.12
CA PHE A 112 17.68 1.33 6.20
C PHE A 112 18.21 2.58 6.91
N PHE A 113 17.41 3.19 7.80
CA PHE A 113 17.84 4.33 8.61
C PHE A 113 18.96 3.95 9.59
N GLN A 114 18.91 2.77 10.22
CA GLN A 114 19.98 2.30 11.09
C GLN A 114 21.30 2.11 10.31
N LYS A 115 21.22 1.55 9.10
CA LYS A 115 22.35 1.36 8.18
C LYS A 115 22.95 2.69 7.75
N TYR A 116 22.14 3.66 7.31
CA TYR A 116 22.59 5.01 6.97
C TYR A 116 23.36 5.67 8.12
N ASN A 117 22.83 5.60 9.35
CA ASN A 117 23.47 6.18 10.52
C ASN A 117 24.84 5.54 10.84
N ARG A 118 25.08 4.27 10.48
CA ARG A 118 26.41 3.64 10.60
C ARG A 118 27.38 4.15 9.53
N VAL A 119 26.92 4.26 8.28
CA VAL A 119 27.76 4.63 7.11
C VAL A 119 28.11 6.13 7.10
N VAL A 120 27.13 7.00 7.35
CA VAL A 120 27.26 8.47 7.19
C VAL A 120 27.33 9.21 8.54
N GLY A 121 26.65 8.69 9.58
CA GLY A 121 26.62 9.28 10.92
C GLY A 121 27.91 9.11 11.73
N SER A 122 28.86 8.31 11.25
CA SER A 122 30.21 8.14 11.83
C SER A 122 31.19 9.26 11.46
N THR A 123 30.92 9.99 10.36
CA THR A 123 31.84 10.99 9.77
C THR A 123 31.28 12.41 9.74
N THR A 124 30.05 12.61 10.24
CA THR A 124 29.34 13.90 10.09
C THR A 124 28.63 14.27 11.40
N SER A 125 28.71 15.53 11.82
CA SER A 125 27.91 16.05 12.94
C SER A 125 26.38 16.01 12.69
N MET A 126 25.96 15.72 11.46
CA MET A 126 24.59 15.34 11.09
C MET A 126 24.24 13.93 11.60
N LYS A 127 24.39 13.70 12.90
CA LYS A 127 23.71 12.58 13.55
C LYS A 127 22.21 12.91 13.56
N MET A 128 21.50 12.48 12.53
CA MET A 128 20.04 12.55 12.51
C MET A 128 19.52 11.81 13.74
N SER A 129 19.15 12.56 14.78
CA SER A 129 18.50 12.06 16.01
C SER A 129 17.05 11.62 15.77
N LEU A 130 16.75 11.32 14.51
CA LEU A 130 15.51 10.81 14.00
C LEU A 130 15.45 9.35 14.40
N LYS A 131 15.02 9.15 15.65
CA LYS A 131 14.34 7.93 16.07
C LYS A 131 13.11 7.82 15.18
N PHE A 132 13.30 7.18 14.04
CA PHE A 132 12.21 6.77 13.16
C PHE A 132 11.17 6.08 14.06
N PRO A 133 9.88 6.50 14.04
CA PRO A 133 8.91 5.97 14.97
C PRO A 133 8.83 4.44 14.85
N THR A 134 9.48 3.75 15.78
CA THR A 134 9.42 2.28 15.93
C THR A 134 8.05 1.83 16.48
N ALA A 135 7.11 2.78 16.60
CA ALA A 135 5.69 2.54 16.65
C ALA A 135 5.29 1.73 15.42
N LYS A 136 5.30 0.40 15.58
CA LYS A 136 4.62 -0.55 14.70
C LYS A 136 3.13 -0.22 14.75
N ILE A 137 2.70 0.66 13.85
CA ILE A 137 1.31 1.13 13.71
C ILE A 137 0.36 -0.07 13.61
N ILE A 138 0.85 -1.13 12.95
CA ILE A 138 0.23 -2.43 12.94
C ILE A 138 1.27 -3.50 13.35
N THR A 139 0.89 -4.38 14.27
CA THR A 139 1.73 -5.49 14.74
C THR A 139 1.58 -6.70 13.82
N ALA A 140 2.35 -7.77 14.07
CA ALA A 140 2.11 -9.05 13.40
C ALA A 140 0.73 -9.60 13.77
N ASP A 141 0.37 -9.53 15.04
CA ASP A 141 -0.84 -10.10 15.62
C ASP A 141 -2.10 -9.39 15.11
N HIS A 142 -2.05 -8.05 14.93
CA HIS A 142 -3.14 -7.30 14.30
C HIS A 142 -3.39 -7.79 12.86
N VAL A 143 -2.32 -8.04 12.08
CA VAL A 143 -2.46 -8.57 10.71
C VAL A 143 -3.04 -9.99 10.73
N LEU A 144 -2.62 -10.85 11.66
CA LEU A 144 -3.16 -12.22 11.80
C LEU A 144 -4.66 -12.23 12.12
N VAL A 145 -5.12 -11.36 13.04
CA VAL A 145 -6.56 -11.22 13.35
C VAL A 145 -7.35 -10.72 12.14
N MET A 146 -6.80 -9.77 11.38
CA MET A 146 -7.42 -9.26 10.15
C MET A 146 -7.43 -10.31 9.01
N GLU A 147 -6.42 -11.18 8.91
CA GLU A 147 -6.41 -12.32 8.00
C GLU A 147 -7.50 -13.34 8.34
N GLN A 148 -7.62 -13.71 9.63
CA GLN A 148 -8.66 -14.64 10.10
C GLN A 148 -10.05 -14.10 9.79
N TYR A 149 -10.33 -12.84 10.15
CA TYR A 149 -11.61 -12.18 9.87
C TYR A 149 -12.00 -12.19 8.39
N VAL A 150 -11.07 -11.90 7.48
CA VAL A 150 -11.34 -11.95 6.03
C VAL A 150 -11.59 -13.39 5.57
N ASN A 151 -10.83 -14.37 6.06
CA ASN A 151 -11.02 -15.77 5.70
C ASN A 151 -12.36 -16.33 6.19
N ASP A 152 -12.81 -15.93 7.38
CA ASP A 152 -14.06 -16.38 7.98
C ASP A 152 -15.27 -15.80 7.23
N ASN A 153 -15.28 -14.49 6.94
CA ASN A 153 -16.31 -13.84 6.11
C ASN A 153 -16.48 -14.54 4.74
N MET A 154 -15.37 -14.84 4.06
CA MET A 154 -15.37 -15.54 2.77
C MET A 154 -15.89 -16.99 2.87
N ARG A 155 -15.92 -17.57 4.07
CA ARG A 155 -16.37 -18.94 4.32
C ARG A 155 -17.88 -19.02 4.57
N GLU A 156 -18.46 -18.01 5.21
CA GLU A 156 -19.91 -17.93 5.46
C GLU A 156 -20.72 -17.71 4.17
N GLU A 157 -20.24 -16.85 3.26
CA GLU A 157 -20.88 -16.63 1.95
C GLU A 157 -20.94 -17.93 1.12
N ASN A 158 -19.90 -18.76 1.18
CA ASN A 158 -19.84 -20.04 0.48
C ASN A 158 -20.59 -21.19 1.19
N SER A 159 -20.90 -21.06 2.49
CA SER A 159 -21.58 -22.10 3.27
C SER A 159 -23.11 -22.09 3.15
N SER A 160 -23.68 -21.11 2.43
CA SER A 160 -25.13 -20.88 2.37
C SER A 160 -25.89 -21.75 1.34
N ILE A 161 -25.24 -22.74 0.73
CA ILE A 161 -25.85 -23.66 -0.26
C ILE A 161 -25.58 -25.13 0.12
N SER A 162 -26.42 -25.72 0.99
CA SER A 162 -26.52 -27.21 1.12
C SER A 162 -27.75 -27.69 1.92
N ILE A 163 -28.92 -27.72 1.27
CA ILE A 163 -30.20 -28.27 1.78
C ILE A 163 -31.04 -28.73 0.55
N VAL A 164 -31.46 -29.98 0.31
CA VAL A 164 -31.07 -31.34 0.78
C VAL A 164 -31.41 -32.34 -0.36
N ASP A 165 -30.78 -33.53 -0.39
CA ASP A 165 -31.29 -34.81 -0.98
C ASP A 165 -31.58 -34.91 -2.50
N ASP A 166 -31.52 -36.07 -3.19
CA ASP A 166 -31.01 -37.43 -2.90
C ASP A 166 -30.73 -38.16 -4.26
N LYS A 167 -29.90 -39.22 -4.24
CA LYS A 167 -29.82 -40.33 -5.22
C LYS A 167 -29.58 -40.07 -6.74
N SER A 168 -28.37 -40.46 -7.20
CA SER A 168 -28.11 -41.81 -7.78
C SER A 168 -27.44 -41.93 -9.17
N VAL A 169 -26.77 -43.09 -9.33
CA VAL A 169 -26.32 -43.81 -10.54
C VAL A 169 -25.00 -43.38 -11.21
N ILE A 170 -24.18 -44.42 -11.40
CA ILE A 170 -22.87 -44.51 -12.05
C ILE A 170 -23.06 -44.64 -13.58
N SER A 171 -22.23 -43.98 -14.39
CA SER A 171 -21.67 -44.60 -15.60
C SER A 171 -20.33 -43.98 -16.00
N HIS A 172 -19.31 -44.82 -16.19
CA HIS A 172 -18.09 -44.47 -16.89
C HIS A 172 -18.36 -44.23 -18.38
N GLN A 173 -17.59 -43.33 -19.01
CA GLN A 173 -17.14 -43.58 -20.38
C GLN A 173 -15.81 -42.85 -20.66
N ASP A 174 -14.78 -43.61 -21.03
CA ASP A 174 -13.51 -43.10 -21.53
C ASP A 174 -13.67 -42.59 -22.98
N SER A 175 -12.92 -41.56 -23.36
CA SER A 175 -12.37 -41.44 -24.72
C SER A 175 -11.16 -40.51 -24.74
N GLU A 176 -10.03 -41.03 -25.22
CA GLU A 176 -8.83 -40.25 -25.55
C GLU A 176 -8.94 -39.59 -26.95
N VAL A 177 -7.86 -38.88 -27.30
CA VAL A 177 -7.41 -38.45 -28.64
C VAL A 177 -7.84 -37.04 -29.10
N SER A 178 -6.95 -36.10 -28.77
CA SER A 178 -6.24 -35.19 -29.70
C SER A 178 -6.94 -34.72 -30.98
N ASP A 179 -7.01 -33.40 -31.17
CA ASP A 179 -6.40 -32.81 -32.38
C ASP A 179 -5.96 -31.35 -32.20
N GLU A 180 -4.94 -30.98 -32.97
CA GLU A 180 -4.29 -29.66 -33.06
C GLU A 180 -5.01 -28.79 -34.11
N LEU A 181 -5.08 -27.44 -33.94
CA LEU A 181 -4.60 -26.42 -34.92
C LEU A 181 -5.07 -24.97 -34.62
N THR A 182 -4.16 -24.02 -34.87
CA THR A 182 -4.38 -22.61 -35.34
C THR A 182 -4.91 -21.50 -34.40
N ILE A 183 -3.97 -20.63 -34.01
CA ILE A 183 -3.92 -19.17 -34.24
C ILE A 183 -5.22 -18.36 -33.99
N GLY A 184 -5.21 -17.59 -32.89
CA GLY A 184 -6.17 -16.50 -32.64
C GLY A 184 -5.57 -15.44 -31.72
N THR A 185 -4.87 -14.44 -32.29
CA THR A 185 -4.23 -13.34 -31.57
C THR A 185 -5.27 -12.38 -30.96
N PRO A 186 -5.29 -12.15 -29.63
CA PRO A 186 -6.03 -11.02 -29.06
C PRO A 186 -5.19 -9.74 -29.19
N SER A 187 -5.67 -8.81 -30.01
CA SER A 187 -5.00 -7.54 -30.34
C SER A 187 -4.63 -6.70 -29.12
N THR A 188 -3.35 -6.37 -28.97
CA THR A 188 -2.88 -5.31 -28.07
C THR A 188 -3.25 -3.93 -28.62
N THR A 189 -4.43 -3.42 -28.29
CA THR A 189 -4.78 -2.03 -28.55
C THR A 189 -4.07 -1.11 -27.54
N SER A 190 -3.15 -0.29 -28.06
CA SER A 190 -2.43 0.71 -27.26
C SER A 190 -3.41 1.72 -26.65
N LEU A 191 -3.49 1.76 -25.31
CA LEU A 191 -4.32 2.70 -24.56
C LEU A 191 -3.63 4.05 -24.26
N PHE A 192 -2.46 4.31 -24.85
CA PHE A 192 -1.69 5.53 -24.59
C PHE A 192 -1.49 6.36 -25.87
N SER A 193 -2.48 7.23 -26.14
CA SER A 193 -2.33 8.35 -27.08
C SER A 193 -3.14 9.57 -26.62
N CYS A 194 -2.74 10.13 -25.48
CA CYS A 194 -3.09 11.50 -25.10
C CYS A 194 -1.83 12.37 -25.23
N LYS A 195 -1.70 13.09 -26.34
CA LYS A 195 -0.74 14.19 -26.45
C LYS A 195 -1.20 15.30 -25.51
N LEU A 196 -0.50 15.48 -24.39
CA LEU A 196 -0.63 16.66 -23.55
C LEU A 196 0.21 17.78 -24.14
N GLU A 197 -0.43 18.67 -24.89
CA GLU A 197 0.20 19.88 -25.41
C GLU A 197 0.18 20.96 -24.33
N THR A 198 1.38 21.43 -23.92
CA THR A 198 1.51 22.45 -22.86
C THR A 198 1.56 23.82 -23.51
N GLN A 199 0.48 24.60 -23.40
CA GLN A 199 0.50 26.01 -23.77
C GLN A 199 1.16 26.82 -22.65
N ILE A 200 2.28 27.46 -22.98
CA ILE A 200 2.95 28.44 -22.11
C ILE A 200 2.37 29.83 -22.39
N SER A 201 2.05 30.59 -21.34
CA SER A 201 1.65 31.99 -21.50
C SER A 201 2.85 32.85 -21.90
N THR A 202 2.65 33.74 -22.87
CA THR A 202 3.63 34.72 -23.34
C THR A 202 3.42 36.11 -22.72
N GLU A 203 2.49 36.24 -21.77
CA GLU A 203 2.24 37.51 -21.07
C GLU A 203 3.23 37.72 -19.93
N TRP A 204 4.01 38.80 -20.03
CA TRP A 204 4.90 39.25 -18.96
C TRP A 204 4.11 40.17 -18.02
N VAL A 205 3.97 39.76 -16.76
CA VAL A 205 3.45 40.63 -15.70
C VAL A 205 4.52 41.66 -15.35
N LEU A 206 4.25 42.92 -15.70
CA LEU A 206 4.96 44.06 -15.14
C LEU A 206 4.55 44.20 -13.68
N PHE A 207 5.53 44.29 -12.80
CA PHE A 207 5.35 44.70 -11.41
C PHE A 207 5.72 46.18 -11.34
N ASP A 208 4.87 47.00 -10.72
CA ASP A 208 5.19 48.40 -10.40
C ASP A 208 6.21 48.44 -9.24
N ASP A 209 7.13 49.41 -9.28
CA ASP A 209 8.23 49.62 -8.31
C ASP A 209 7.76 50.13 -6.92
#